data_AF-A0AAN8CVS3-F1
#
_entry.id   AF-A0AAN8CVS3-F1
#
_cell.length_a   1.000
_cell.length_b   1.000
_cell.length_c   1.000
_cell.angle_alpha   90.00
_cell.angle_beta   90.00
_cell.angle_gamma   90.00
#
_symmetry.space_group_name_H-M   'P 1'
#
loop_
_entity.id
_entity.type
_entity.pdbx_description
1 polymer ?
#
loop_
_entity_poly.entity_id
_entity_poly.type
_entity_poly.pdbx_seq_one_letter_code
_entity_poly.pdbx_strand_id
1 'polypeptide(L)'
;MVRNIRNLRQSYSCNHNDTLALTKCVGMIRDEHEAKYKVSLQIKGYKFSLNVVRVDESDEEPLPPHLQFAQNEVKGISASAKATISKGTTLQELIGWLLRSKDQMAEQVKGAAATYQEHGRLSDNLEENLKEVRRAKEFTLGYRQRAGEVFTEAAQIAGAYL
;
A
#
# COMPACT_ATOMS: atom_id res chain seq x y z
N MET A 1 -1.77 3.66 -3.60
CA MET A 1 -2.51 3.57 -2.32
C MET A 1 -3.02 4.92 -1.85
N VAL A 2 -2.15 5.82 -1.33
CA VAL A 2 -2.57 7.12 -0.76
C VAL A 2 -3.42 7.95 -1.74
N ARG A 3 -2.99 8.05 -3.00
CA ARG A 3 -3.76 8.73 -4.05
C ARG A 3 -5.16 8.13 -4.21
N ASN A 4 -5.26 6.81 -4.29
CA ASN A 4 -6.55 6.14 -4.50
C ASN A 4 -7.49 6.30 -3.29
N ILE A 5 -6.95 6.23 -2.08
CA ILE A 5 -7.71 6.50 -0.84
C ILE A 5 -8.21 7.95 -0.83
N ARG A 6 -7.35 8.91 -1.19
CA ARG A 6 -7.72 10.33 -1.27
C ARG A 6 -8.84 10.55 -2.30
N ASN A 7 -8.69 9.97 -3.49
CA ASN A 7 -9.67 10.08 -4.57
C ASN A 7 -11.04 9.53 -4.14
N LEU A 8 -11.05 8.31 -3.57
CA LEU A 8 -12.28 7.70 -3.05
C LEU A 8 -12.94 8.57 -1.97
N ARG A 9 -12.11 9.13 -1.06
CA ARG A 9 -12.56 10.02 0.01
C ARG A 9 -13.17 11.32 -0.47
N GLN A 10 -12.58 11.94 -1.47
CA GLN A 10 -13.09 13.16 -2.07
C GLN A 10 -14.40 12.91 -2.82
N SER A 11 -14.50 11.79 -3.53
CA SER A 11 -15.68 11.44 -4.32
C SER A 11 -16.92 11.18 -3.47
N TYR A 12 -16.77 10.39 -2.40
CA TYR A 12 -17.88 10.03 -1.51
C TYR A 12 -17.97 10.90 -0.25
N SER A 13 -17.17 11.96 -0.16
CA SER A 13 -17.13 12.87 1.01
C SER A 13 -16.94 12.16 2.37
N CYS A 14 -16.31 10.97 2.38
CA CYS A 14 -16.01 10.20 3.60
C CYS A 14 -14.77 10.73 4.35
N ASN A 15 -14.60 12.06 4.38
CA ASN A 15 -13.47 12.70 5.06
C ASN A 15 -13.65 12.64 6.58
N HIS A 16 -12.83 11.84 7.24
CA HIS A 16 -12.49 12.01 8.65
C HIS A 16 -11.00 12.05 8.85
N ASN A 17 -10.54 12.30 10.08
CA ASN A 17 -9.15 12.35 10.56
C ASN A 17 -8.16 11.48 9.76
N ASP A 18 -6.86 11.80 9.80
CA ASP A 18 -5.74 11.26 8.99
C ASP A 18 -5.57 9.72 8.87
N THR A 19 -6.53 8.92 9.36
CA THR A 19 -6.64 7.49 9.18
C THR A 19 -7.03 7.09 7.75
N LEU A 20 -6.46 5.98 7.28
CA LEU A 20 -6.67 5.37 5.97
C LEU A 20 -8.00 4.59 5.88
N ALA A 21 -9.00 4.94 6.69
CA ALA A 21 -10.18 4.12 6.94
C ALA A 21 -11.11 4.02 5.70
N LEU A 22 -11.24 2.82 5.12
CA LEU A 22 -12.17 2.45 4.06
C LEU A 22 -13.60 2.27 4.54
N THR A 23 -13.83 1.94 5.81
CA THR A 23 -15.14 1.55 6.36
C THR A 23 -16.21 2.59 6.08
N LYS A 24 -15.92 3.87 6.37
CA LYS A 24 -16.87 4.97 6.16
C LYS A 24 -17.17 5.18 4.68
N CYS A 25 -16.15 5.10 3.82
CA CYS A 25 -16.35 5.22 2.38
C CYS A 25 -17.20 4.09 1.83
N VAL A 26 -16.94 2.84 2.24
CA VAL A 26 -17.75 1.69 1.80
C VAL A 26 -19.19 1.78 2.32
N GLY A 27 -19.41 2.28 3.53
CA GLY A 27 -20.74 2.59 4.05
C GLY A 27 -21.47 3.60 3.15
N MET A 28 -20.87 4.75 2.89
CA MET A 28 -21.47 5.79 2.03
C MET A 28 -21.75 5.29 0.60
N ILE A 29 -20.87 4.46 0.03
CA ILE A 29 -21.11 3.85 -1.29
C ILE A 29 -22.32 2.92 -1.25
N ARG A 30 -22.51 2.16 -0.16
CA ARG A 30 -23.69 1.29 0.00
C ARG A 30 -24.95 2.14 0.09
N ASP A 31 -24.97 3.14 0.96
CA ASP A 31 -26.13 3.99 1.21
C ASP A 31 -26.55 4.77 -0.05
N GLU A 32 -25.58 5.30 -0.83
CA GLU A 32 -25.88 6.06 -2.04
C GLU A 32 -26.50 5.19 -3.16
N HIS A 33 -26.17 3.89 -3.22
CA HIS A 33 -26.54 3.01 -4.33
C HIS A 33 -27.54 1.91 -3.94
N GLU A 34 -28.00 1.86 -2.68
CA GLU A 34 -28.78 0.74 -2.12
C GLU A 34 -30.08 0.42 -2.88
N ALA A 35 -30.72 1.44 -3.47
CA ALA A 35 -31.99 1.30 -4.17
C ALA A 35 -31.90 0.43 -5.43
N LYS A 36 -30.72 0.40 -6.08
CA LYS A 36 -30.51 -0.32 -7.35
C LYS A 36 -29.41 -1.38 -7.26
N TYR A 37 -28.51 -1.26 -6.29
CA TYR A 37 -27.31 -2.08 -6.23
C TYR A 37 -27.03 -2.58 -4.81
N LYS A 38 -26.75 -3.88 -4.72
CA LYS A 38 -26.12 -4.50 -3.56
C LYS A 38 -24.61 -4.36 -3.65
N VAL A 39 -24.03 -3.46 -2.87
CA VAL A 39 -22.59 -3.22 -2.81
C VAL A 39 -21.96 -3.96 -1.63
N SER A 40 -20.97 -4.81 -1.92
CA SER A 40 -20.23 -5.59 -0.93
C SER A 40 -18.74 -5.51 -1.18
N LEU A 41 -17.93 -5.65 -0.13
CA LEU A 41 -16.50 -5.82 -0.28
C LEU A 41 -16.20 -7.32 -0.28
N GLN A 42 -15.40 -7.79 -1.22
CA GLN A 42 -14.98 -9.18 -1.30
C GLN A 42 -13.47 -9.29 -1.20
N ILE A 43 -13.00 -10.37 -0.57
CA ILE A 43 -11.59 -10.74 -0.49
C ILE A 43 -11.33 -12.01 -1.29
N LYS A 44 -10.23 -12.00 -2.06
CA LYS A 44 -9.68 -13.16 -2.76
C LYS A 44 -8.16 -13.17 -2.55
N GLY A 45 -7.70 -13.95 -1.57
CA GLY A 45 -6.31 -13.91 -1.11
C GLY A 45 -5.93 -12.52 -0.59
N TYR A 46 -4.77 -11.99 -1.01
CA TYR A 46 -4.34 -10.62 -0.66
C TYR A 46 -5.00 -9.51 -1.51
N LYS A 47 -6.03 -9.83 -2.30
CA LYS A 47 -6.78 -8.85 -3.07
C LYS A 47 -8.16 -8.64 -2.46
N PHE A 48 -8.64 -7.42 -2.55
CA PHE A 48 -10.00 -7.04 -2.21
C PHE A 48 -10.57 -6.11 -3.27
N SER A 49 -11.88 -6.13 -3.44
CA SER A 49 -12.59 -5.34 -4.45
C SER A 49 -14.04 -5.10 -4.06
N LEU A 50 -14.63 -4.02 -4.56
CA LEU A 50 -16.07 -3.80 -4.48
C LEU A 50 -16.79 -4.69 -5.48
N ASN A 51 -17.59 -5.62 -4.97
CA ASN A 51 -18.54 -6.40 -5.72
C ASN A 51 -19.88 -5.65 -5.74
N VAL A 52 -20.39 -5.40 -6.94
CA VAL A 52 -21.63 -4.66 -7.17
C VAL A 52 -22.56 -5.58 -7.94
N VAL A 53 -23.73 -5.85 -7.38
CA VAL A 53 -24.76 -6.69 -7.98
C VAL A 53 -26.04 -5.88 -8.06
N ARG A 54 -26.72 -5.90 -9.20
CA ARG A 54 -28.02 -5.26 -9.34
C ARG A 54 -29.06 -5.96 -8.47
N VAL A 55 -30.03 -5.21 -7.98
CA VAL A 55 -31.15 -5.76 -7.22
C VAL A 55 -32.22 -6.31 -8.16
N ASP A 56 -32.32 -5.80 -9.39
CA ASP A 56 -33.23 -6.23 -10.44
C ASP A 56 -32.54 -7.09 -11.53
N GLU A 57 -33.29 -7.98 -12.19
CA GLU A 57 -32.83 -8.86 -13.28
C GLU A 57 -32.74 -8.14 -14.64
N SER A 58 -32.69 -6.81 -14.64
CA SER A 58 -32.64 -5.97 -15.84
C SER A 58 -31.19 -5.83 -16.34
N ASP A 59 -30.91 -6.44 -17.48
CA ASP A 59 -29.55 -6.62 -18.03
C ASP A 59 -29.00 -5.43 -18.85
N GLU A 60 -29.68 -4.28 -18.93
CA GLU A 60 -29.36 -3.30 -20.00
C GLU A 60 -28.71 -1.97 -19.57
N GLU A 61 -28.70 -1.59 -18.28
CA GLU A 61 -28.12 -0.29 -17.91
C GLU A 61 -26.65 -0.43 -17.45
N PRO A 62 -25.75 0.47 -17.89
CA PRO A 62 -24.37 0.48 -17.43
C PRO A 62 -24.26 0.87 -15.95
N LEU A 63 -23.17 0.46 -15.30
CA LEU A 63 -22.85 0.88 -13.93
C LEU A 63 -22.79 2.43 -13.85
N PRO A 64 -23.35 3.05 -12.80
CA PRO A 64 -23.24 4.49 -12.60
C PRO A 64 -21.76 4.90 -12.61
N PRO A 65 -21.37 5.98 -13.33
CA PRO A 65 -19.97 6.38 -13.41
C PRO A 65 -19.30 6.57 -12.04
N HIS A 66 -20.06 7.07 -11.06
CA HIS A 66 -19.57 7.25 -9.69
C HIS A 66 -19.26 5.92 -9.00
N LEU A 67 -20.11 4.91 -9.17
CA LEU A 67 -19.91 3.57 -8.62
C LEU A 67 -18.77 2.81 -9.33
N GLN A 68 -18.68 2.94 -10.66
CA GLN A 68 -17.56 2.43 -11.45
C GLN A 68 -16.22 3.05 -11.00
N PHE A 69 -16.22 4.36 -10.75
CA PHE A 69 -15.05 5.07 -10.19
C PHE A 69 -14.66 4.49 -8.83
N ALA A 70 -15.62 4.29 -7.92
CA ALA A 70 -15.38 3.67 -6.63
C ALA A 70 -14.73 2.28 -6.74
N GLN A 71 -15.24 1.42 -7.65
CA GLN A 71 -14.66 0.10 -7.89
C GLN A 71 -13.20 0.19 -8.35
N ASN A 72 -12.89 1.13 -9.26
CA ASN A 72 -11.54 1.34 -9.76
C ASN A 72 -10.59 1.84 -8.67
N GLU A 73 -11.04 2.76 -7.82
CA GLU A 73 -10.23 3.27 -6.72
C GLU A 73 -9.93 2.18 -5.69
N VAL A 74 -10.95 1.40 -5.26
CA VAL A 74 -10.74 0.28 -4.33
C VAL A 74 -9.82 -0.78 -4.93
N LYS A 75 -9.93 -1.08 -6.22
CA LYS A 75 -9.01 -1.99 -6.92
C LYS A 75 -7.57 -1.45 -6.91
N GLY A 76 -7.37 -0.14 -7.10
CA GLY A 76 -6.07 0.51 -7.01
C GLY A 76 -5.47 0.49 -5.60
N ILE A 77 -6.30 0.68 -4.58
CA ILE A 77 -5.92 0.54 -3.16
C ILE A 77 -5.44 -0.90 -2.91
N SER A 78 -6.26 -1.89 -3.30
CA SER A 78 -5.92 -3.30 -3.11
C SER A 78 -4.64 -3.72 -3.83
N ALA A 79 -4.47 -3.32 -5.08
CA ALA A 79 -3.25 -3.63 -5.84
C ALA A 79 -1.99 -3.07 -5.16
N SER A 80 -2.10 -1.84 -4.65
CA SER A 80 -1.00 -1.20 -3.92
C SER A 80 -0.71 -1.92 -2.59
N ALA A 81 -1.74 -2.20 -1.79
CA ALA A 81 -1.59 -2.89 -0.51
C ALA A 81 -0.97 -4.28 -0.70
N LYS A 82 -1.44 -5.05 -1.68
CA LYS A 82 -0.86 -6.34 -2.07
C LYS A 82 0.62 -6.21 -2.43
N ALA A 83 0.98 -5.24 -3.27
CA ALA A 83 2.37 -5.04 -3.68
C ALA A 83 3.26 -4.74 -2.48
N THR A 84 2.83 -3.83 -1.60
CA THR A 84 3.57 -3.44 -0.40
C THR A 84 3.73 -4.61 0.58
N ILE A 85 2.67 -5.37 0.83
CA ILE A 85 2.72 -6.55 1.73
C ILE A 85 3.61 -7.65 1.12
N SER A 86 3.39 -8.01 -0.15
CA SER A 86 4.11 -9.12 -0.78
C SER A 86 5.60 -8.86 -0.97
N LYS A 87 6.01 -7.61 -1.18
CA LYS A 87 7.42 -7.21 -1.32
C LYS A 87 8.07 -6.82 0.00
N GLY A 88 7.29 -6.59 1.05
CA GLY A 88 7.77 -6.11 2.34
C GLY A 88 8.85 -6.99 2.95
N THR A 89 8.66 -8.32 2.97
CA THR A 89 9.64 -9.25 3.55
C THR A 89 10.94 -9.25 2.76
N THR A 90 10.89 -9.37 1.43
CA THR A 90 12.09 -9.37 0.59
C THR A 90 12.90 -8.08 0.73
N LEU A 91 12.21 -6.93 0.77
CA LEU A 91 12.88 -5.64 0.98
C LEU A 91 13.52 -5.54 2.36
N GLN A 92 12.83 -5.99 3.41
CA GLN A 92 13.37 -6.00 4.77
C GLN A 92 14.62 -6.87 4.89
N GLU A 93 14.61 -8.06 4.27
CA GLU A 93 15.77 -8.94 4.26
C GLU A 93 16.95 -8.35 3.48
N LEU A 94 16.71 -7.77 2.30
CA LEU A 94 17.75 -7.12 1.51
C LEU A 94 18.39 -5.95 2.27
N ILE A 95 17.56 -5.09 2.87
CA ILE A 95 18.02 -3.97 3.70
C ILE A 95 18.81 -4.49 4.91
N GLY A 96 18.30 -5.53 5.57
CA GLY A 96 18.97 -6.16 6.70
C GLY A 96 20.32 -6.76 6.32
N TRP A 97 20.40 -7.40 5.16
CA TRP A 97 21.65 -7.94 4.61
C TRP A 97 22.65 -6.82 4.33
N LEU A 98 22.26 -5.75 3.63
CA LEU A 98 23.14 -4.61 3.35
C LEU A 98 23.72 -4.00 4.63
N LEU A 99 22.89 -3.84 5.67
CA LEU A 99 23.34 -3.29 6.95
C LEU A 99 24.31 -4.22 7.70
N ARG A 100 24.10 -5.54 7.64
CA ARG A 100 25.02 -6.53 8.24
C ARG A 100 26.34 -6.62 7.48
N SER A 101 26.34 -6.37 6.17
CA SER A 101 27.53 -6.40 5.31
C SER A 101 28.38 -5.12 5.40
N LYS A 102 28.09 -4.19 6.32
CA LYS A 102 28.79 -2.90 6.45
C LYS A 102 30.31 -3.07 6.50
N ASP A 103 30.81 -3.92 7.39
CA ASP A 103 32.26 -4.04 7.63
C ASP A 103 32.97 -4.64 6.43
N GLN A 104 32.34 -5.62 5.77
CA GLN A 104 32.82 -6.17 4.50
C GLN A 104 32.88 -5.09 3.41
N MET A 105 31.84 -4.25 3.29
CA MET A 105 31.83 -3.15 2.32
C MET A 105 32.91 -2.09 2.63
N ALA A 106 33.18 -1.83 3.92
CA ALA A 106 34.23 -0.89 4.32
C ALA A 106 35.62 -1.40 3.91
N GLU A 107 35.91 -2.69 4.10
CA GLU A 107 37.16 -3.30 3.62
C GLU A 107 37.28 -3.28 2.09
N GLN A 108 36.19 -3.52 1.37
CA GLN A 108 36.18 -3.41 -0.10
C GLN A 108 36.45 -1.98 -0.57
N VAL A 109 35.85 -0.97 0.08
CA VAL A 109 36.12 0.45 -0.19
C VAL A 109 37.58 0.80 0.07
N LYS A 110 38.15 0.30 1.17
CA LYS A 110 39.56 0.48 1.51
C LYS A 110 40.48 -0.12 0.45
N GLY A 111 40.20 -1.34 0.00
CA GLY A 111 40.98 -2.01 -1.04
C GLY A 111 40.84 -1.40 -2.44
N ALA A 112 39.74 -0.70 -2.72
CA ALA A 112 39.49 -0.07 -4.01
C ALA A 112 40.11 1.33 -4.17
N ALA A 113 40.44 2.01 -3.07
CA ALA A 113 40.98 3.35 -3.11
C ALA A 113 42.46 3.33 -3.54
N ALA A 114 42.80 4.03 -4.63
CA ALA A 114 44.19 4.12 -5.11
C ALA A 114 45.01 5.14 -4.30
N THR A 115 44.34 6.09 -3.65
CA THR A 115 44.98 7.16 -2.86
C THR A 115 44.27 7.37 -1.53
N TYR A 116 44.96 8.01 -0.57
CA TYR A 116 44.38 8.37 0.72
C TYR A 116 43.18 9.32 0.59
N GLN A 117 43.25 10.28 -0.34
CA GLN A 117 42.16 11.21 -0.59
C GLN A 117 40.92 10.49 -1.15
N GLU A 118 41.12 9.54 -2.07
CA GLU A 118 40.03 8.70 -2.57
C GLU A 118 39.45 7.80 -1.48
N HIS A 119 40.29 7.29 -0.58
CA HIS A 119 39.81 6.50 0.55
C HIS A 119 38.84 7.31 1.42
N GLY A 120 39.18 8.56 1.76
CA GLY A 120 38.28 9.46 2.47
C GLY A 120 36.95 9.65 1.74
N ARG A 121 37.00 10.06 0.46
CA ARG A 121 35.79 10.29 -0.36
C ARG A 121 34.89 9.06 -0.46
N LEU A 122 35.46 7.88 -0.67
CA LEU A 122 34.68 6.64 -0.80
C LEU A 122 34.11 6.18 0.55
N SER A 123 34.83 6.42 1.64
CA SER A 123 34.35 6.08 2.99
C SER A 123 33.17 6.96 3.39
N ASP A 124 33.25 8.27 3.12
CA ASP A 124 32.16 9.22 3.36
C ASP A 124 30.90 8.82 2.56
N ASN A 125 31.08 8.48 1.27
CA ASN A 125 29.99 8.00 0.42
C ASN A 125 29.35 6.70 0.96
N LEU A 126 30.16 5.77 1.46
CA LEU A 126 29.64 4.53 2.07
C LEU A 126 28.83 4.85 3.33
N GLU A 127 29.30 5.78 4.16
CA GLU A 127 28.57 6.21 5.36
C GLU A 127 27.22 6.84 5.02
N GLU A 128 27.18 7.73 4.03
CA GLU A 128 25.95 8.36 3.56
C GLU A 128 24.96 7.32 3.00
N ASN A 129 25.44 6.39 2.17
CA ASN A 129 24.63 5.30 1.65
C ASN A 129 24.03 4.45 2.78
N LEU A 130 24.82 4.10 3.79
CA LEU A 130 24.33 3.32 4.94
C LEU A 130 23.29 4.09 5.76
N LYS A 131 23.41 5.42 5.87
CA LYS A 131 22.39 6.27 6.49
C LYS A 131 21.07 6.19 5.74
N GLU A 132 21.10 6.25 4.41
CA GLU A 132 19.88 6.11 3.58
C GLU A 132 19.31 4.69 3.61
N VAL A 133 20.15 3.65 3.68
CA VAL A 133 19.67 2.26 3.90
C VAL A 133 18.94 2.12 5.23
N ARG A 134 19.42 2.76 6.31
CA ARG A 134 18.71 2.79 7.61
C ARG A 134 17.36 3.50 7.50
N ARG A 135 17.31 4.66 6.84
CA ARG A 135 16.04 5.37 6.58
C ARG A 135 15.06 4.51 5.77
N ALA A 136 15.53 3.83 4.73
CA ALA A 136 14.72 2.92 3.94
C ALA A 136 14.12 1.78 4.79
N LYS A 137 14.87 1.26 5.78
CA LYS A 137 14.37 0.27 6.75
C LYS A 137 13.14 0.79 7.50
N GLU A 138 13.25 2.00 8.07
CA GLU A 138 12.19 2.63 8.86
C GLU A 138 10.94 2.90 8.01
N PHE A 139 11.12 3.46 6.80
CA PHE A 139 10.00 3.72 5.91
C PHE A 139 9.32 2.44 5.43
N THR A 140 10.08 1.40 5.09
CA THR A 140 9.51 0.12 4.62
C THR A 140 8.64 -0.54 5.70
N LEU A 141 9.07 -0.50 6.97
CA LEU A 141 8.26 -0.95 8.10
C LEU A 141 6.94 -0.19 8.18
N GLY A 142 6.99 1.15 8.15
CA GLY A 142 5.81 1.99 8.22
C GLY A 142 4.86 1.85 7.01
N TYR A 143 5.38 1.60 5.80
CA TYR A 143 4.55 1.30 4.64
C TYR A 143 3.87 -0.06 4.74
N ARG A 144 4.61 -1.08 5.19
CA ARG A 144 4.08 -2.44 5.39
C ARG A 144 2.96 -2.44 6.43
N GLN A 145 3.17 -1.75 7.56
CA GLN A 145 2.16 -1.63 8.60
C GLN A 145 0.87 -1.01 8.05
N ARG A 146 0.96 0.15 7.39
CA ARG A 146 -0.22 0.82 6.81
C ARG A 146 -0.94 -0.01 5.75
N ALA A 147 -0.20 -0.71 4.90
CA ALA A 147 -0.80 -1.62 3.93
C ALA A 147 -1.52 -2.80 4.62
N GLY A 148 -0.96 -3.30 5.73
CA GLY A 148 -1.58 -4.30 6.59
C GLY A 148 -2.87 -3.81 7.24
N GLU A 149 -2.86 -2.61 7.83
CA GLU A 149 -4.04 -1.98 8.44
C GLU A 149 -5.20 -1.85 7.43
N VAL A 150 -4.91 -1.38 6.22
CA VAL A 150 -5.90 -1.27 5.12
C VAL A 150 -6.45 -2.65 4.73
N PHE A 151 -5.60 -3.69 4.69
CA PHE A 151 -6.04 -5.04 4.37
C PHE A 151 -6.91 -5.64 5.48
N THR A 152 -6.51 -5.47 6.74
CA THR A 152 -7.29 -5.90 7.91
C THR A 152 -8.66 -5.24 7.94
N GLU A 153 -8.72 -3.93 7.67
CA GLU A 153 -9.98 -3.21 7.60
C GLU A 153 -10.87 -3.74 6.45
N ALA A 154 -10.29 -3.97 5.28
CA ALA A 154 -11.01 -4.61 4.18
C ALA A 154 -11.57 -5.99 4.58
N ALA A 155 -10.83 -6.78 5.35
CA ALA A 155 -11.29 -8.08 5.83
C ALA A 155 -12.48 -7.96 6.77
N GLN A 156 -12.43 -7.01 7.71
CA GLN A 156 -13.53 -6.69 8.61
C GLN A 156 -14.79 -6.27 7.84
N ILE A 157 -14.66 -5.38 6.86
CA ILE A 157 -15.79 -4.90 6.03
C ILE A 157 -16.41 -6.05 5.21
N ALA A 158 -15.58 -6.97 4.72
CA ALA A 158 -16.02 -8.13 3.95
C ALA A 158 -16.64 -9.24 4.80
N GLY A 159 -16.60 -9.14 6.14
CA GLY A 159 -16.99 -10.23 7.03
C GLY A 159 -16.06 -11.44 6.93
N ALA A 160 -14.88 -11.27 6.34
CA ALA A 160 -13.85 -12.29 6.26
C ALA A 160 -13.04 -12.20 7.56
N TYR A 161 -13.38 -13.02 8.55
CA TYR A 161 -12.53 -13.19 9.73
C TYR A 161 -11.21 -13.83 9.28
N LEU A 162 -10.10 -13.10 9.50
CA LEU A 162 -8.73 -13.59 9.33
C LEU A 162 -8.30 -14.39 10.56
#